data_AF-A0AAW3T740-F1
#
_entry.id   AF-A0AAW3T740-F1
#
_cell.length_a   1.000
_cell.length_b   1.000
_cell.length_c   1.000
_cell.angle_alpha   90.00
_cell.angle_beta   90.00
_cell.angle_gamma   90.00
#
_symmetry.space_group_name_H-M   'P 1'
#
loop_
_entity.id
_entity.type
_entity.pdbx_description
1 polymer ?
#
loop_
_entity_poly.entity_id
_entity_poly.type
_entity_poly.pdbx_seq_one_letter_code
_entity_poly.pdbx_strand_id
1 'polypeptide(L)'
;MIASYESAQSGLTSANGKEVGDAIRDTYSVQWTPRTADSFKYPFVPEHIARAAEEAHQDAQINNFMSAILMARTTVEATAKDKGITKGRLVEKIDELKEQGHIRKPIADAAHEIRHFGNDMAHGDITDLPDDQDVEDILALMDAVLRDVYETTAITAGIINRRQG
;
A
#
# COMPACT_ATOMS: atom_id res chain seq x y z
N MET A 1 20.53 15.41 -56.51
CA MET A 1 21.80 15.26 -55.75
C MET A 1 21.41 15.37 -54.28
N ILE A 2 21.15 14.23 -53.62
CA ILE A 2 20.76 14.16 -52.20
C ILE A 2 21.83 13.30 -51.53
N ALA A 3 22.58 13.89 -50.61
CA ALA A 3 23.59 13.19 -49.83
C ALA A 3 22.90 12.29 -48.79
N SER A 4 23.14 10.99 -48.88
CA SER A 4 22.75 10.01 -47.87
C SER A 4 23.66 10.14 -46.65
N TYR A 5 23.06 10.39 -45.49
CA TYR A 5 23.73 10.46 -44.19
C TYR A 5 23.85 9.03 -43.64
N GLU A 6 25.04 8.44 -43.66
CA GLU A 6 25.31 7.19 -42.92
C GLU A 6 25.44 7.53 -41.43
N SER A 7 24.47 7.13 -40.61
CA SER A 7 24.63 7.18 -39.16
C SER A 7 25.52 6.01 -38.72
N ALA A 8 26.75 6.29 -38.29
CA ALA A 8 27.57 5.31 -37.61
C ALA A 8 26.88 4.88 -36.31
N GLN A 9 26.38 3.64 -36.26
CA GLN A 9 26.02 2.99 -35.00
C GLN A 9 27.32 2.68 -34.25
N SER A 10 27.78 3.61 -33.42
CA SER A 10 28.84 3.31 -32.45
C SER A 10 28.24 2.43 -31.35
N GLY A 11 28.31 1.11 -31.53
CA GLY A 11 27.95 0.16 -30.49
C GLY A 11 28.81 0.40 -29.26
N LEU A 12 28.17 0.65 -28.11
CA LEU A 12 28.85 0.62 -26.82
C LEU A 12 29.30 -0.83 -26.57
N THR A 13 30.56 -1.02 -26.23
CA THR A 13 31.14 -2.32 -25.84
C THR A 13 31.42 -2.31 -24.35
N SER A 14 31.06 -3.39 -23.65
CA SER A 14 31.41 -3.57 -22.24
C SER A 14 32.92 -3.72 -22.07
N ALA A 15 33.46 -3.45 -20.88
CA ALA A 15 34.89 -3.54 -20.55
C ALA A 15 35.54 -4.90 -20.88
N ASN A 16 34.72 -5.96 -21.03
CA ASN A 16 35.16 -7.31 -21.39
C ASN A 16 34.95 -7.66 -22.89
N GLY A 17 34.74 -6.66 -23.75
CA GLY A 17 34.75 -6.83 -25.21
C GLY A 17 33.55 -7.56 -25.82
N LYS A 18 32.48 -7.83 -25.04
CA LYS A 18 31.20 -8.30 -25.58
C LYS A 18 30.36 -7.13 -26.07
N GLU A 19 29.70 -7.30 -27.21
CA GLU A 19 28.65 -6.38 -27.64
C GLU A 19 27.60 -6.28 -26.53
N VAL A 20 27.27 -5.06 -26.13
CA VAL A 20 26.37 -4.83 -24.98
C VAL A 20 25.02 -5.50 -25.26
N GLY A 21 24.56 -5.53 -26.51
CA GLY A 21 23.28 -6.11 -26.94
C GLY A 21 23.05 -7.58 -26.56
N ASP A 22 24.09 -8.41 -26.55
CA ASP A 22 23.96 -9.84 -26.21
C ASP A 22 24.11 -10.11 -24.72
N ALA A 23 24.82 -9.23 -23.99
CA ALA A 23 24.95 -9.33 -22.53
C ALA A 23 23.65 -9.01 -21.79
N ILE A 24 22.75 -8.20 -22.37
CA ILE A 24 21.49 -7.77 -21.73
C ILE A 24 20.39 -8.84 -21.78
N ARG A 25 20.50 -9.85 -22.66
CA ARG A 25 19.43 -10.82 -22.89
C ARG A 25 19.47 -12.03 -21.95
N ASP A 26 20.65 -12.42 -21.49
CA ASP A 26 20.84 -13.68 -20.74
C ASP A 26 20.90 -13.53 -19.21
N THR A 27 20.82 -12.31 -18.65
CA THR A 27 21.04 -12.08 -17.20
C THR A 27 19.82 -11.63 -16.40
N TYR A 28 18.68 -11.36 -17.03
CA TYR A 28 17.48 -10.90 -16.33
C TYR A 28 16.39 -11.97 -16.40
N SER A 29 16.17 -12.69 -15.29
CA SER A 29 14.90 -13.39 -15.10
C SER A 29 13.80 -12.33 -15.02
N VAL A 30 12.90 -12.30 -16.01
CA VAL A 30 11.72 -11.44 -15.96
C VAL A 30 10.82 -11.93 -14.83
N GLN A 31 10.83 -11.21 -13.71
CA GLN A 31 9.91 -11.44 -12.62
C GLN A 31 8.69 -10.55 -12.82
N TRP A 32 7.53 -11.18 -13.08
CA TRP A 32 6.26 -10.47 -13.23
C TRP A 32 5.72 -10.07 -11.85
N THR A 33 5.38 -8.80 -11.69
CA THR A 33 4.75 -8.22 -10.50
C THR A 33 3.42 -7.57 -10.88
N PRO A 34 2.36 -7.67 -10.05
CA PRO A 34 2.31 -8.22 -8.68
C PRO A 34 2.31 -9.76 -8.65
N ARG A 35 2.79 -10.42 -7.58
CA ARG A 35 2.83 -11.91 -7.53
C ARG A 35 1.42 -12.54 -7.52
N THR A 36 0.40 -11.79 -7.10
CA THR A 36 -1.01 -12.13 -7.28
C THR A 36 -1.76 -10.92 -7.84
N ALA A 37 -2.25 -11.03 -9.07
CA ALA A 37 -2.88 -9.93 -9.80
C ALA A 37 -4.22 -9.43 -9.21
N ASP A 38 -4.81 -10.14 -8.24
CA ASP A 38 -6.26 -10.07 -8.01
C ASP A 38 -6.74 -10.07 -6.55
N SER A 39 -5.85 -10.13 -5.54
CA SER A 39 -6.29 -10.55 -4.19
C SER A 39 -6.79 -9.45 -3.24
N PHE A 40 -6.42 -8.18 -3.46
CA PHE A 40 -6.77 -7.11 -2.52
C PHE A 40 -7.66 -6.10 -3.22
N LYS A 41 -8.98 -6.32 -3.15
CA LYS A 41 -9.97 -5.38 -3.68
C LYS A 41 -10.84 -4.90 -2.52
N TYR A 42 -10.98 -3.59 -2.41
CA TYR A 42 -11.81 -2.95 -1.37
C TYR A 42 -13.05 -2.30 -2.00
N PRO A 43 -14.05 -3.08 -2.44
CA PRO A 43 -15.16 -2.57 -3.25
C PRO A 43 -16.07 -1.56 -2.52
N PHE A 44 -16.03 -1.52 -1.20
CA PHE A 44 -16.83 -0.62 -0.37
C PHE A 44 -16.03 0.58 0.17
N VAL A 45 -14.73 0.65 -0.13
CA VAL A 45 -13.82 1.70 0.34
C VAL A 45 -13.67 2.75 -0.76
N PRO A 46 -13.65 4.06 -0.44
CA PRO A 46 -13.39 5.11 -1.41
C PRO A 46 -12.09 4.88 -2.20
N GLU A 47 -12.13 5.10 -3.52
CA GLU A 47 -11.06 4.71 -4.45
C GLU A 47 -9.66 5.15 -4.02
N HIS A 48 -9.50 6.41 -3.58
CA HIS A 48 -8.20 6.94 -3.15
C HIS A 48 -7.64 6.26 -1.89
N ILE A 49 -8.50 5.73 -1.01
CA ILE A 49 -8.11 4.97 0.19
C ILE A 49 -7.83 3.52 -0.18
N ALA A 50 -8.68 2.92 -1.02
CA ALA A 50 -8.50 1.57 -1.54
C ALA A 50 -7.15 1.43 -2.25
N ARG A 51 -6.79 2.41 -3.10
CA ARG A 51 -5.49 2.45 -3.77
C ARG A 51 -4.31 2.46 -2.79
N ALA A 52 -4.41 3.21 -1.68
CA ALA A 52 -3.36 3.24 -0.67
C ALA A 52 -3.18 1.88 0.03
N ALA A 53 -4.29 1.21 0.33
CA ALA A 53 -4.26 -0.13 0.92
C ALA A 53 -3.76 -1.20 -0.07
N GLU A 54 -4.13 -1.08 -1.34
CA GLU A 54 -3.63 -1.94 -2.43
C GLU A 54 -2.13 -1.78 -2.62
N GLU A 55 -1.62 -0.54 -2.61
CA GLU A 55 -0.18 -0.24 -2.66
C GLU A 55 0.55 -0.87 -1.47
N ALA A 56 -0.03 -0.81 -0.26
CA ALA A 56 0.55 -1.45 0.92
C ALA A 56 0.76 -2.96 0.73
N HIS A 57 -0.26 -3.67 0.22
CA HIS A 57 -0.16 -5.09 -0.08
C HIS A 57 0.81 -5.39 -1.24
N GLN A 58 0.80 -4.58 -2.29
CA GLN A 58 1.72 -4.73 -3.42
C GLN A 58 3.19 -4.57 -3.01
N ASP A 59 3.48 -3.62 -2.12
CA ASP A 59 4.81 -3.41 -1.58
C ASP A 59 5.29 -4.62 -0.77
N ALA A 60 4.44 -5.18 0.09
CA ALA A 60 4.77 -6.41 0.81
C ALA A 60 5.03 -7.58 -0.15
N GLN A 61 4.29 -7.67 -1.26
CA GLN A 61 4.54 -8.65 -2.32
C GLN A 61 5.84 -8.45 -3.09
N ILE A 62 6.63 -7.42 -2.85
CA ILE A 62 7.96 -7.28 -3.43
C ILE A 62 9.02 -7.03 -2.34
N ASN A 63 8.66 -7.31 -1.09
CA ASN A 63 9.49 -7.17 0.09
C ASN A 63 9.89 -5.71 0.41
N ASN A 64 9.09 -4.74 -0.03
CA ASN A 64 9.23 -3.33 0.32
C ASN A 64 8.52 -3.01 1.64
N PHE A 65 8.93 -3.66 2.73
CA PHE A 65 8.17 -3.65 4.00
C PHE A 65 7.97 -2.27 4.61
N MET A 66 9.00 -1.41 4.57
CA MET A 66 8.85 -0.04 5.06
C MET A 66 7.76 0.73 4.29
N SER A 67 7.75 0.57 2.96
CA SER A 67 6.75 1.20 2.10
C SER A 67 5.36 0.66 2.39
N ALA A 68 5.23 -0.67 2.54
CA ALA A 68 3.97 -1.31 2.91
C ALA A 68 3.39 -0.74 4.22
N ILE A 69 4.22 -0.59 5.26
CA ILE A 69 3.77 -0.07 6.56
C ILE A 69 3.44 1.42 6.50
N LEU A 70 4.22 2.21 5.75
CA LEU A 70 3.91 3.63 5.51
C LEU A 70 2.59 3.80 4.76
N MET A 71 2.30 2.93 3.79
CA MET A 71 1.03 2.91 3.08
C MET A 71 -0.12 2.47 3.98
N ALA A 72 0.08 1.49 4.88
CA ALA A 72 -0.92 1.14 5.89
C ALA A 72 -1.26 2.32 6.82
N ARG A 73 -0.24 3.06 7.30
CA ARG A 73 -0.44 4.29 8.10
C ARG A 73 -1.17 5.37 7.31
N THR A 74 -0.84 5.53 6.02
CA THR A 74 -1.50 6.47 5.11
C THR A 74 -2.98 6.12 4.94
N THR A 75 -3.31 4.84 4.80
CA THR A 75 -4.69 4.34 4.71
C THR A 75 -5.50 4.69 5.95
N VAL A 76 -4.96 4.51 7.16
CA VAL A 76 -5.64 4.89 8.43
C VAL A 76 -5.89 6.40 8.48
N GLU A 77 -4.90 7.22 8.11
CA GLU A 77 -5.08 8.68 8.11
C GLU A 77 -6.10 9.14 7.06
N ALA A 78 -6.08 8.56 5.86
CA ALA A 78 -7.04 8.87 4.81
C ALA A 78 -8.47 8.45 5.22
N THR A 79 -8.60 7.31 5.90
CA THR A 79 -9.87 6.84 6.49
C THR A 79 -10.42 7.83 7.50
N ALA A 80 -9.59 8.36 8.41
CA ALA A 80 -10.04 9.39 9.34
C ALA A 80 -10.53 10.66 8.62
N LYS A 81 -9.79 11.11 7.59
CA LYS A 81 -10.14 12.29 6.79
C LYS A 81 -11.47 12.11 6.05
N ASP A 82 -11.73 10.92 5.51
CA ASP A 82 -13.01 10.58 4.86
C ASP A 82 -14.20 10.64 5.84
N LYS A 83 -13.96 10.33 7.12
CA LYS A 83 -14.96 10.53 8.19
C LYS A 83 -15.07 11.96 8.71
N GLY A 84 -14.43 12.92 8.03
CA GLY A 84 -14.48 14.34 8.39
C GLY A 84 -13.44 14.75 9.44
N ILE A 85 -12.62 13.82 9.92
CA ILE A 85 -11.62 14.04 10.97
C ILE A 85 -10.30 14.47 10.31
N THR A 86 -10.18 15.78 10.07
CA THR A 86 -9.11 16.34 9.22
C THR A 86 -8.00 17.05 9.99
N LYS A 87 -8.25 17.44 11.24
CA LYS A 87 -7.32 18.21 12.07
C LYS A 87 -6.58 17.32 13.05
N GLY A 88 -5.51 17.85 13.65
CA GLY A 88 -4.75 17.15 14.67
C GLY A 88 -3.74 16.12 14.14
N ARG A 89 -3.06 15.46 15.07
CA ARG A 89 -2.11 14.37 14.83
C ARG A 89 -2.86 13.06 14.62
N LEU A 90 -2.25 12.08 13.95
CA LEU A 90 -2.89 10.79 13.68
C LEU A 90 -3.41 10.07 14.94
N VAL A 91 -2.73 10.21 16.09
CA VAL A 91 -3.20 9.68 17.38
C VAL A 91 -4.58 10.25 17.76
N GLU A 92 -4.74 11.57 17.66
CA GLU A 92 -5.99 12.28 17.98
C GLU A 92 -7.10 11.88 17.01
N LYS A 93 -6.76 11.69 15.72
CA LYS A 93 -7.72 11.26 14.70
C LYS A 93 -8.25 9.85 14.94
N ILE A 94 -7.41 8.93 15.39
CA ILE A 94 -7.81 7.54 15.72
C ILE A 94 -8.73 7.54 16.95
N ASP A 95 -8.41 8.35 17.95
CA ASP A 95 -9.25 8.49 19.14
C ASP A 95 -10.61 9.08 18.77
N GLU A 96 -10.65 10.10 17.91
CA GLU A 96 -11.89 10.69 17.42
C GLU A 96 -12.71 9.72 16.55
N LEU A 97 -12.08 8.89 15.71
CA LEU A 97 -12.76 7.81 14.96
C LEU A 97 -13.51 6.86 15.91
N LYS A 98 -12.90 6.51 17.03
CA LYS A 98 -13.52 5.66 18.06
C LYS A 98 -14.63 6.41 18.80
N GLU A 99 -14.40 7.67 19.20
CA GLU A 99 -15.38 8.49 19.92
C GLU A 99 -16.65 8.73 19.10
N GLN A 100 -16.50 8.96 17.79
CA GLN A 100 -17.62 9.10 16.85
C GLN A 100 -18.27 7.76 16.48
N GLY A 101 -17.75 6.63 16.99
CA GLY A 101 -18.31 5.29 16.79
C GLY A 101 -18.05 4.71 15.39
N HIS A 102 -17.09 5.25 14.64
CA HIS A 102 -16.69 4.69 13.34
C HIS A 102 -15.91 3.39 13.48
N ILE A 103 -15.19 3.21 14.59
CA ILE A 103 -14.46 1.99 14.90
C ILE A 103 -14.66 1.58 16.37
N ARG A 104 -14.59 0.27 16.62
CA ARG A 104 -14.63 -0.27 17.99
C ARG A 104 -13.27 -0.14 18.67
N LYS A 105 -13.26 -0.19 20.01
CA LYS A 105 -12.04 -0.11 20.84
C LYS A 105 -10.89 -1.02 20.37
N PRO A 106 -11.08 -2.31 20.07
CA PRO A 106 -9.99 -3.16 19.59
C PRO A 106 -9.41 -2.71 18.24
N ILE A 107 -10.24 -2.13 17.37
CA ILE A 107 -9.82 -1.61 16.06
C ILE A 107 -9.08 -0.27 16.21
N ALA A 108 -9.46 0.53 17.21
CA ALA A 108 -8.69 1.73 17.57
C ALA A 108 -7.31 1.37 18.13
N ASP A 109 -7.21 0.33 18.96
CA ASP A 109 -5.93 -0.17 19.46
C ASP A 109 -5.05 -0.66 18.30
N ALA A 110 -5.63 -1.42 17.37
CA ALA A 110 -4.96 -1.85 16.13
C ALA A 110 -4.45 -0.66 15.30
N ALA A 111 -5.28 0.38 15.10
CA ALA A 111 -4.89 1.57 14.36
C ALA A 111 -3.74 2.34 15.05
N HIS A 112 -3.70 2.34 16.39
CA HIS A 112 -2.58 2.92 17.15
C HIS A 112 -1.28 2.14 16.96
N GLU A 113 -1.32 0.82 16.84
CA GLU A 113 -0.14 0.00 16.52
C GLU A 113 0.38 0.29 15.11
N ILE A 114 -0.51 0.37 14.10
CA ILE A 114 -0.13 0.80 12.73
C ILE A 114 0.54 2.19 12.76
N ARG A 115 -0.06 3.13 13.49
CA ARG A 115 0.49 4.47 13.66
C ARG A 115 1.86 4.43 14.32
N HIS A 116 2.03 3.63 15.36
CA HIS A 116 3.26 3.55 16.14
C HIS A 116 4.39 2.95 15.32
N PHE A 117 4.16 1.80 14.69
CA PHE A 117 5.13 1.11 13.86
C PHE A 117 5.55 1.99 12.67
N GLY A 118 4.58 2.63 12.00
CA GLY A 118 4.86 3.55 10.89
C GLY A 118 5.46 4.90 11.29
N ASN A 119 5.56 5.23 12.58
CA ASN A 119 6.00 6.55 13.04
C ASN A 119 7.48 6.81 12.76
N ASP A 120 8.32 5.88 13.16
CA ASP A 120 9.78 6.05 13.12
C ASP A 120 10.27 6.08 11.67
N MET A 121 9.72 5.19 10.83
CA MET A 121 9.92 5.23 9.38
C MET A 121 9.47 6.54 8.73
N ALA A 122 8.34 7.11 9.16
CA ALA A 122 7.87 8.39 8.63
C ALA A 122 8.73 9.59 9.05
N HIS A 123 9.53 9.43 10.11
CA HIS A 123 10.47 10.43 10.60
C HIS A 123 11.92 10.17 10.16
N GLY A 124 12.19 9.06 9.47
CA GLY A 124 13.52 8.71 8.95
C GLY A 124 14.39 7.90 9.91
N ASP A 125 13.83 7.46 11.03
CA ASP A 125 14.49 6.63 12.05
C ASP A 125 14.41 5.13 11.63
N ILE A 126 15.16 4.77 10.58
CA ILE A 126 15.05 3.47 9.88
C ILE A 126 16.17 2.47 10.25
N THR A 127 16.66 2.51 11.48
CA THR A 127 17.72 1.59 11.94
C THR A 127 17.20 0.21 12.33
N ASP A 128 15.93 0.14 12.73
CA ASP A 128 15.21 -1.09 13.02
C ASP A 128 14.25 -1.36 11.86
N LEU A 129 14.50 -2.43 11.10
CA LEU A 129 13.77 -2.69 9.86
C LEU A 129 12.72 -3.78 10.11
N PRO A 130 11.48 -3.60 9.62
CA PRO A 130 10.44 -4.62 9.73
C PRO A 130 10.84 -5.91 9.02
N ASP A 131 10.43 -7.04 9.59
CA ASP A 131 10.47 -8.34 8.93
C ASP A 131 9.14 -8.72 8.25
N ASP A 132 9.10 -9.92 7.66
CA ASP A 132 7.92 -10.45 6.97
C ASP A 132 6.71 -10.61 7.92
N GLN A 133 6.93 -10.93 9.19
CA GLN A 133 5.85 -11.11 10.16
C GLN A 133 5.29 -9.75 10.59
N ASP A 134 6.15 -8.76 10.82
CA ASP A 134 5.75 -7.40 11.13
C ASP A 134 4.83 -6.84 10.04
N VAL A 135 5.20 -7.00 8.77
CA VAL A 135 4.39 -6.48 7.66
C VAL A 135 3.06 -7.24 7.54
N GLU A 136 3.05 -8.56 7.72
CA GLU A 136 1.82 -9.36 7.66
C GLU A 136 0.82 -8.93 8.73
N ASP A 137 1.29 -8.75 9.97
CA ASP A 137 0.47 -8.31 11.08
C ASP A 137 -0.09 -6.90 10.84
N ILE A 138 0.76 -5.96 10.41
CA ILE A 138 0.33 -4.57 10.13
C ILE A 138 -0.71 -4.51 9.01
N LEU A 139 -0.54 -5.29 7.94
CA LEU A 139 -1.51 -5.35 6.84
C LEU A 139 -2.84 -5.97 7.30
N ALA A 140 -2.80 -7.01 8.13
CA ALA A 140 -4.01 -7.59 8.71
C ALA A 140 -4.76 -6.59 9.61
N LEU A 141 -4.04 -5.78 10.39
CA LEU A 141 -4.64 -4.71 11.20
C LEU A 141 -5.26 -3.61 10.31
N MET A 142 -4.58 -3.22 9.22
CA MET A 142 -5.11 -2.25 8.26
C MET A 142 -6.42 -2.74 7.64
N ASP A 143 -6.47 -4.00 7.20
CA ASP A 143 -7.67 -4.62 6.65
C ASP A 143 -8.82 -4.64 7.67
N ALA A 144 -8.51 -4.90 8.94
CA ALA A 144 -9.51 -4.86 10.02
C ALA A 144 -10.09 -3.45 10.21
N VAL A 145 -9.27 -2.40 10.11
CA VAL A 145 -9.74 -1.00 10.16
C VAL A 145 -10.72 -0.72 9.01
N LEU A 146 -10.33 -1.02 7.76
CA LEU A 146 -11.19 -0.77 6.59
C LEU A 146 -12.51 -1.57 6.66
N ARG A 147 -12.45 -2.81 7.17
CA ARG A 147 -13.63 -3.65 7.36
C ARG A 147 -14.62 -3.08 8.38
N ASP A 148 -14.14 -2.57 9.51
CA ASP A 148 -14.98 -2.00 10.57
C ASP A 148 -15.65 -0.70 10.06
N VAL A 149 -14.88 0.14 9.34
CA VAL A 149 -15.35 1.45 8.88
C VAL A 149 -16.30 1.36 7.68
N TYR A 150 -16.00 0.50 6.69
CA TYR A 150 -16.70 0.50 5.40
C TYR A 150 -17.47 -0.79 5.12
N GLU A 151 -16.78 -1.93 5.12
CA GLU A 151 -17.34 -3.18 4.59
C GLU A 151 -18.52 -3.69 5.41
N THR A 152 -18.39 -3.72 6.74
CA THR A 152 -19.41 -4.26 7.64
C THR A 152 -20.72 -3.49 7.53
N THR A 153 -20.63 -2.16 7.48
CA THR A 153 -21.80 -1.27 7.30
C THR A 153 -22.44 -1.47 5.93
N ALA A 154 -21.64 -1.51 4.86
CA ALA A 154 -22.15 -1.67 3.50
C ALA A 154 -22.85 -3.02 3.28
N ILE A 155 -22.25 -4.11 3.78
CA ILE A 155 -22.82 -5.47 3.70
C ILE A 155 -24.14 -5.52 4.47
N THR A 156 -24.17 -4.97 5.70
CA THR A 156 -25.36 -4.95 6.54
C THR A 156 -26.50 -4.20 5.86
N ALA A 157 -26.25 -2.99 5.34
CA ALA A 157 -27.23 -2.20 4.60
C ALA A 157 -27.77 -2.97 3.38
N GLY A 158 -26.89 -3.66 2.65
CA GLY A 158 -27.28 -4.51 1.53
C GLY A 158 -28.21 -5.67 1.92
N ILE A 159 -27.94 -6.33 3.05
CA ILE A 159 -28.81 -7.41 3.57
C ILE A 159 -30.18 -6.88 3.95
N ILE A 160 -30.23 -5.73 4.63
CA ILE A 160 -31.49 -5.09 5.06
C ILE A 160 -32.34 -4.76 3.84
N ASN A 161 -31.77 -4.08 2.83
CA ASN A 161 -32.48 -3.68 1.62
C ASN A 161 -33.05 -4.87 0.84
N ARG A 162 -32.31 -6.00 0.76
CA ARG A 162 -32.78 -7.22 0.07
C ARG A 162 -33.92 -7.94 0.78
N ARG A 163 -34.10 -7.73 2.09
CA ARG A 163 -35.11 -8.43 2.91
C ARG A 163 -36.35 -7.58 3.20
N GLN A 164 -36.29 -6.27 2.95
CA GLN A 164 -37.41 -5.33 3.11
C GLN A 164 -38.16 -5.03 1.81
N GLY A 165 -37.64 -5.48 0.66
CA GLY A 165 -38.37 -5.53 -0.62
C GLY A 165 -38.93 -6.92 -0.88
#